data_AF-A0A4R0ZMN1-F1
#
_entry.id   AF-A0A4R0ZMN1-F1
#
_cell.length_a   1.000
_cell.length_b   1.000
_cell.length_c   1.000
_cell.angle_alpha   90.00
_cell.angle_beta   90.00
_cell.angle_gamma   90.00
#
_symmetry.space_group_name_H-M   'P 1'
#
loop_
_entity.id
_entity.type
_entity.pdbx_description
1 polymer ?
#
loop_
_entity_poly.entity_id
_entity_poly.type
_entity_poly.pdbx_seq_one_letter_code
_entity_poly.pdbx_strand_id
1 'polypeptide(L)'
;MNIVHGSHRTHWAIGLLIGLVSFLLSSFLFSLFIEAGVLVTFLTGVVGSILLFLLLGHREHLIRNVGLSTIGMVASILLGFAVGETFAAIFPTLGDTYGNTAFLIMVTTAFGTMLGVIVYGKKALGFFLLASFVTALVLTVLIEVTNVMQGQFWQGVDLNYVLIVTTIGAVAGFALGLFEDVKHAH
;
A
#
# COMPACT_ATOMS: atom_id res chain seq x y z
N MET A 1 19.99 17.58 0.73
CA MET A 1 19.54 18.19 -0.53
C MET A 1 18.10 18.62 -0.31
N ASN A 2 17.88 19.93 -0.18
CA ASN A 2 16.55 20.50 0.13
C ASN A 2 15.60 20.22 -1.02
N ILE A 3 14.70 19.25 -0.84
CA ILE A 3 13.55 19.09 -1.73
C ILE A 3 12.54 20.15 -1.31
N VAL A 4 12.70 21.32 -1.94
CA VAL A 4 11.64 22.22 -2.40
C VAL A 4 10.71 22.76 -1.31
N HIS A 5 10.93 24.03 -0.94
CA HIS A 5 9.90 24.94 -0.37
C HIS A 5 8.79 25.20 -1.42
N GLY A 6 8.08 24.15 -1.80
CA GLY A 6 6.87 24.21 -2.62
C GLY A 6 5.68 24.38 -1.69
N SER A 7 4.64 25.07 -2.16
CA SER A 7 3.41 25.30 -1.38
C SER A 7 2.95 24.04 -0.63
N HIS A 8 2.36 24.17 0.56
CA HIS A 8 1.83 23.06 1.37
C HIS A 8 0.84 22.11 0.65
N ARG A 9 0.41 22.42 -0.58
CA ARG A 9 -0.41 21.50 -1.40
C ARG A 9 0.41 20.54 -2.26
N THR A 10 1.73 20.67 -2.28
CA THR A 10 2.61 19.92 -3.19
C THR A 10 3.20 18.66 -2.55
N HIS A 11 3.26 18.55 -1.22
CA HIS A 11 3.95 17.41 -0.57
C HIS A 11 3.13 16.12 -0.56
N TRP A 12 1.81 16.16 -0.34
CA TRP A 12 0.98 14.96 -0.48
C TRP A 12 0.97 14.42 -1.91
N ALA A 13 0.97 15.29 -2.93
CA ALA A 13 1.03 14.90 -4.34
C ALA A 13 2.39 14.27 -4.69
N ILE A 14 3.48 14.81 -4.15
CA ILE A 14 4.83 14.24 -4.26
C ILE A 14 4.90 12.89 -3.53
N GLY A 15 4.31 12.77 -2.34
CA GLY A 15 4.25 11.52 -1.58
C GLY A 15 3.50 10.40 -2.30
N LEU A 16 2.33 10.73 -2.87
CA LEU A 16 1.55 9.81 -3.71
C LEU A 16 2.35 9.38 -4.95
N LEU A 17 2.96 10.33 -5.67
CA LEU A 17 3.77 10.04 -6.85
C LEU A 17 4.95 9.12 -6.51
N ILE A 18 5.65 9.40 -5.41
CA ILE A 18 6.78 8.61 -4.94
C ILE A 18 6.34 7.20 -4.54
N GLY A 19 5.23 7.07 -3.80
CA GLY A 19 4.67 5.77 -3.39
C GLY A 19 4.30 4.91 -4.59
N LEU A 20 3.58 5.50 -5.55
CA LEU A 20 3.15 4.84 -6.77
C LEU A 20 4.37 4.41 -7.62
N VAL A 21 5.33 5.30 -7.85
CA VAL A 21 6.54 4.99 -8.65
C VAL A 21 7.41 3.93 -7.96
N SER A 22 7.60 4.01 -6.65
CA SER A 22 8.44 3.06 -5.90
C SER A 22 7.91 1.64 -5.99
N PHE A 23 6.60 1.47 -5.78
CA PHE A 23 5.97 0.15 -5.80
C PHE A 23 5.70 -0.36 -7.22
N LEU A 24 5.48 0.52 -8.20
CA LEU A 24 5.41 0.10 -9.61
C LEU A 24 6.76 -0.38 -10.11
N LEU A 25 7.84 0.36 -9.84
CA LEU A 25 9.18 -0.03 -10.27
C LEU A 25 9.59 -1.35 -9.63
N SER A 26 9.36 -1.53 -8.32
CA SER A 26 9.67 -2.80 -7.67
C SER A 26 8.80 -3.94 -8.22
N SER A 27 7.49 -3.72 -8.41
CA SER A 27 6.58 -4.76 -8.91
C SER A 27 6.90 -5.16 -10.34
N PHE A 28 7.12 -4.19 -11.22
CA PHE A 28 7.47 -4.41 -12.62
C PHE A 28 8.79 -5.16 -12.76
N LEU A 29 9.79 -4.79 -11.96
CA LEU A 29 11.07 -5.50 -11.94
C LEU A 29 10.83 -6.97 -11.58
N PHE A 30 10.17 -7.27 -10.46
CA PHE A 30 10.05 -8.66 -10.04
C PHE A 30 9.04 -9.49 -10.85
N SER A 31 7.99 -8.89 -11.41
CA SER A 31 7.04 -9.59 -12.28
C SER A 31 7.67 -10.06 -13.59
N LEU A 32 8.76 -9.44 -14.05
CA LEU A 32 9.48 -9.83 -15.26
C LEU A 32 10.42 -11.02 -15.07
N PHE A 33 10.85 -11.29 -13.83
CA PHE A 33 11.89 -12.27 -13.55
C PHE A 33 11.40 -13.51 -12.81
N ILE A 34 10.24 -13.46 -12.15
CA ILE A 34 9.78 -14.51 -11.23
C ILE A 34 8.25 -14.60 -11.28
N GLU A 35 7.72 -15.82 -11.26
CA GLU A 35 6.28 -16.07 -11.08
C GLU A 35 5.77 -15.45 -9.77
N ALA A 36 4.61 -14.77 -9.80
CA ALA A 36 4.11 -14.10 -8.61
C ALA A 36 3.75 -15.12 -7.52
N GLY A 37 4.38 -14.91 -6.36
CA GLY A 37 4.18 -15.69 -5.16
C GLY A 37 4.65 -14.90 -3.93
N VAL A 38 4.66 -15.56 -2.77
CA VAL A 38 5.07 -14.94 -1.50
C VAL A 38 6.48 -14.34 -1.59
N LEU A 39 7.39 -14.96 -2.33
CA LEU A 39 8.76 -14.46 -2.53
C LEU A 39 8.81 -13.15 -3.33
N VAL A 40 8.08 -13.07 -4.44
CA VAL A 40 8.00 -11.86 -5.28
C VAL A 40 7.35 -10.73 -4.51
N THR A 41 6.28 -11.04 -3.77
CA THR A 41 5.61 -10.12 -2.85
C THR A 41 6.58 -9.57 -1.82
N PHE A 42 7.31 -10.46 -1.14
CA PHE A 42 8.32 -10.08 -0.16
C PHE A 42 9.38 -9.16 -0.75
N LEU A 43 10.00 -9.54 -1.88
CA LEU A 43 11.04 -8.75 -2.55
C LEU A 43 10.52 -7.38 -3.01
N THR A 44 9.30 -7.34 -3.52
CA THR A 44 8.65 -6.11 -3.96
C THR A 44 8.36 -5.18 -2.80
N GLY A 45 7.97 -5.72 -1.65
CA GLY A 45 7.79 -4.96 -0.42
C GLY A 45 9.10 -4.40 0.12
N VAL A 46 10.16 -5.20 0.11
CA VAL A 46 11.50 -4.77 0.54
C VAL A 46 11.99 -3.64 -0.35
N VAL A 47 12.06 -3.85 -1.68
CA VAL A 47 12.58 -2.85 -2.63
C VAL A 47 11.68 -1.63 -2.72
N GLY A 48 10.36 -1.83 -2.77
CA GLY A 48 9.38 -0.74 -2.79
C GLY A 48 9.46 0.13 -1.56
N SER A 49 9.60 -0.47 -0.37
CA SER A 49 9.79 0.28 0.88
C SER A 49 11.13 1.01 0.92
N ILE A 50 12.22 0.38 0.48
CA ILE A 50 13.53 1.04 0.37
C ILE A 50 13.43 2.28 -0.53
N LEU A 51 12.86 2.14 -1.74
CA LEU A 51 12.69 3.25 -2.66
C LEU A 51 11.82 4.35 -2.06
N LEU A 52 10.69 3.98 -1.43
CA LEU A 52 9.80 4.91 -0.75
C LEU A 52 10.54 5.74 0.30
N PHE A 53 11.26 5.09 1.21
CA PHE A 53 12.02 5.77 2.27
C PHE A 53 13.17 6.64 1.73
N LEU A 54 13.88 6.16 0.70
CA LEU A 54 14.97 6.92 0.09
C LEU A 54 14.48 8.19 -0.60
N LEU A 55 13.36 8.09 -1.32
CA LEU A 55 12.77 9.19 -2.08
C LEU A 55 12.04 10.20 -1.19
N LEU A 56 11.39 9.75 -0.10
CA LEU A 56 10.78 10.63 0.89
C LEU A 56 11.79 11.25 1.87
N GLY A 57 13.02 10.72 1.92
CA GLY A 57 14.10 11.29 2.74
C GLY A 57 14.12 10.83 4.20
N HIS A 58 13.23 9.92 4.61
CA HIS A 58 13.21 9.33 5.95
C HIS A 58 14.32 8.28 6.10
N ARG A 59 15.56 8.73 6.37
CA ARG A 59 16.77 7.87 6.42
C ARG A 59 17.15 7.36 7.81
N GLU A 60 16.63 7.97 8.88
CA GLU A 60 16.94 7.50 10.23
C GLU A 60 16.39 6.09 10.46
N HIS A 61 17.27 5.20 10.90
CA HIS A 61 16.95 3.79 11.10
C HIS A 61 16.36 3.10 9.85
N LEU A 62 16.79 3.49 8.64
CA LEU A 62 16.31 2.96 7.36
C LEU A 62 16.20 1.43 7.35
N ILE A 63 17.25 0.72 7.79
CA ILE A 63 17.26 -0.75 7.83
C ILE A 63 16.15 -1.30 8.73
N ARG A 64 15.94 -0.68 9.90
CA ARG A 64 14.88 -1.07 10.84
C ARG A 64 13.49 -0.80 10.24
N ASN A 65 13.31 0.37 9.63
CA ASN A 65 12.02 0.76 9.05
C ASN A 65 11.66 -0.12 7.85
N VAL A 66 12.65 -0.43 7.00
CA VAL A 66 12.51 -1.39 5.89
C VAL A 66 12.18 -2.78 6.43
N GLY A 67 12.90 -3.28 7.44
CA GLY A 67 12.62 -4.58 8.06
C GLY A 67 11.20 -4.65 8.64
N LEU A 68 10.79 -3.65 9.42
CA LEU A 68 9.44 -3.57 9.99
C LEU A 68 8.36 -3.42 8.92
N SER A 69 8.59 -2.62 7.87
CA SER A 69 7.64 -2.47 6.76
C SER A 69 7.48 -3.78 5.99
N THR A 70 8.56 -4.54 5.78
CA THR A 70 8.50 -5.84 5.13
C THR A 70 7.66 -6.83 5.92
N ILE A 71 7.89 -6.92 7.24
CA ILE A 71 7.07 -7.73 8.15
C ILE A 71 5.61 -7.26 8.12
N GLY A 72 5.39 -5.94 8.17
CA GLY A 72 4.06 -5.34 8.12
C GLY A 72 3.32 -5.64 6.82
N MET A 73 4.01 -5.70 5.68
CA MET A 73 3.40 -6.04 4.40
C MET A 73 2.94 -7.50 4.36
N VAL A 74 3.80 -8.43 4.78
CA VAL A 74 3.44 -9.85 4.87
C VAL A 74 2.26 -10.04 5.82
N ALA A 75 2.31 -9.42 7.01
CA ALA A 75 1.23 -9.49 7.98
C ALA A 75 -0.09 -8.91 7.43
N SER A 76 -0.02 -7.78 6.71
CA SER A 76 -1.19 -7.14 6.10
C SER A 76 -1.81 -8.02 5.02
N ILE A 77 -1.00 -8.71 4.21
CA ILE A 77 -1.46 -9.62 3.18
C ILE A 77 -2.14 -10.85 3.79
N LEU A 78 -1.53 -11.46 4.81
CA LEU A 78 -2.15 -12.59 5.53
C LEU A 78 -3.48 -12.18 6.17
N LEU A 79 -3.55 -10.99 6.74
CA LEU A 79 -4.78 -10.44 7.31
C LEU A 79 -5.82 -10.15 6.23
N GLY A 80 -5.40 -9.61 5.09
CA GLY A 80 -6.27 -9.42 3.92
C GLY A 80 -6.86 -10.72 3.42
N PHE A 81 -6.06 -11.79 3.32
CA PHE A 81 -6.53 -13.11 2.93
C PHE A 81 -7.56 -13.64 3.91
N ALA A 82 -7.25 -13.59 5.21
CA ALA A 82 -8.19 -14.00 6.25
C ALA A 82 -9.53 -13.25 6.14
N VAL A 83 -9.50 -11.93 5.91
CA VAL A 83 -10.74 -11.14 5.77
C VAL A 83 -11.47 -11.42 4.45
N GLY A 84 -10.76 -11.51 3.32
CA GLY A 84 -11.36 -11.79 2.03
C GLY A 84 -12.06 -13.16 1.99
N GLU A 85 -11.39 -14.20 2.50
CA GLU A 85 -11.96 -15.55 2.62
C GLU A 85 -13.12 -15.60 3.60
N THR A 86 -12.98 -14.97 4.78
CA THR A 86 -14.05 -14.90 5.77
C THR A 86 -15.26 -14.16 5.22
N PHE A 87 -15.06 -13.07 4.48
CA PHE A 87 -16.14 -12.33 3.83
C PHE A 87 -16.87 -13.21 2.82
N ALA A 88 -16.13 -13.95 1.99
CA ALA A 88 -16.73 -14.86 1.01
C ALA A 88 -17.50 -16.01 1.67
N ALA A 89 -17.00 -16.53 2.80
CA ALA A 89 -17.66 -17.57 3.57
C ALA A 89 -18.94 -17.09 4.27
N ILE A 90 -18.95 -15.85 4.80
CA ILE A 90 -20.10 -15.27 5.50
C ILE A 90 -21.18 -14.79 4.53
N PHE A 91 -20.79 -14.28 3.35
CA PHE A 91 -21.72 -13.77 2.34
C PHE A 91 -21.57 -14.51 1.01
N PRO A 92 -22.03 -15.77 0.88
CA PRO A 92 -21.76 -16.60 -0.30
C PRO A 92 -22.24 -15.97 -1.63
N THR A 93 -23.33 -15.20 -1.60
CA THR A 93 -23.89 -14.53 -2.79
C THR A 93 -23.13 -13.28 -3.22
N LEU A 94 -22.39 -12.65 -2.29
CA LEU A 94 -21.58 -11.46 -2.54
C LEU A 94 -20.08 -11.77 -2.54
N GLY A 95 -19.68 -12.93 -2.03
CA GLY A 95 -18.32 -13.35 -1.78
C GLY A 95 -17.49 -13.46 -3.04
N ASP A 96 -18.07 -14.05 -4.09
CA ASP A 96 -17.41 -14.18 -5.40
C ASP A 96 -17.17 -12.84 -6.08
N THR A 97 -17.94 -11.80 -5.72
CA THR A 97 -17.83 -10.46 -6.30
C THR A 97 -16.98 -9.52 -5.45
N TYR A 98 -17.14 -9.55 -4.13
CA TYR A 98 -16.58 -8.54 -3.21
C TYR A 98 -15.52 -9.08 -2.25
N GLY A 99 -15.21 -10.39 -2.24
CA GLY A 99 -14.12 -10.93 -1.42
C GLY A 99 -12.76 -10.31 -1.78
N ASN A 100 -12.53 -10.09 -3.08
CA ASN A 100 -11.38 -9.38 -3.62
C ASN A 100 -11.31 -7.92 -3.14
N THR A 101 -12.45 -7.23 -3.15
CA THR A 101 -12.61 -5.85 -2.67
C THR A 101 -12.30 -5.75 -1.18
N ALA A 102 -12.85 -6.66 -0.38
CA ALA A 102 -12.58 -6.74 1.05
C ALA A 102 -11.10 -7.01 1.33
N PHE A 103 -10.48 -7.93 0.58
CA PHE A 103 -9.04 -8.18 0.64
C PHE A 103 -8.25 -6.88 0.37
N LEU A 104 -8.51 -6.21 -0.75
CA LEU A 104 -7.72 -5.06 -1.18
C LEU A 104 -7.81 -3.89 -0.20
N ILE A 105 -9.02 -3.58 0.29
CA ILE A 105 -9.25 -2.54 1.30
C ILE A 105 -8.47 -2.88 2.57
N MET A 106 -8.52 -4.12 3.04
CA MET A 106 -7.86 -4.52 4.27
C MET A 106 -6.34 -4.48 4.17
N VAL A 107 -5.75 -5.06 3.11
CA VAL A 107 -4.28 -5.09 2.95
C VAL A 107 -3.73 -3.66 2.88
N THR A 108 -4.33 -2.81 2.05
CA THR A 108 -3.84 -1.46 1.80
C THR A 108 -4.03 -0.57 3.02
N THR A 109 -5.15 -0.69 3.73
CA THR A 109 -5.40 0.03 4.99
C THR A 109 -4.43 -0.40 6.08
N ALA A 110 -4.28 -1.71 6.30
CA ALA A 110 -3.41 -2.25 7.34
C ALA A 110 -1.95 -1.86 7.09
N PHE A 111 -1.47 -2.01 5.86
CA PHE A 111 -0.10 -1.68 5.51
C PHE A 111 0.17 -0.17 5.58
N GLY A 112 -0.69 0.67 4.99
CA GLY A 112 -0.57 2.12 5.07
C GLY A 112 -0.54 2.62 6.52
N THR A 113 -1.37 2.02 7.38
CA THR A 113 -1.40 2.31 8.81
C THR A 113 -0.10 1.90 9.50
N MET A 114 0.35 0.66 9.30
CA MET A 114 1.60 0.17 9.89
C MET A 114 2.79 1.01 9.46
N LEU A 115 2.87 1.35 8.17
CA LEU A 115 3.98 2.12 7.63
C LEU A 115 4.01 3.53 8.23
N GLY A 116 2.85 4.20 8.31
CA GLY A 116 2.74 5.48 9.01
C GLY A 116 3.15 5.42 10.48
N VAL A 117 2.75 4.36 11.20
CA VAL A 117 3.16 4.14 12.60
C VAL A 117 4.66 3.85 12.73
N ILE A 118 5.28 3.14 11.78
CA ILE A 118 6.73 2.89 11.75
C ILE A 118 7.49 4.22 11.59
N VAL A 119 7.00 5.13 10.74
CA VAL A 119 7.68 6.40 10.45
C VAL A 119 7.46 7.43 11.56
N TYR A 120 6.21 7.65 11.99
CA TYR A 120 5.85 8.77 12.87
C TYR A 120 5.41 8.34 14.27
N GLY A 121 5.39 7.04 14.54
CA GLY A 121 5.06 6.47 15.84
C GLY A 121 3.56 6.31 16.11
N LYS A 122 3.26 5.59 17.20
CA LYS A 122 1.89 5.17 17.58
C LYS A 122 0.88 6.30 17.80
N LYS A 123 1.34 7.53 18.07
CA LYS A 123 0.45 8.69 18.29
C LYS A 123 -0.31 9.08 17.03
N ALA A 124 0.25 8.76 15.85
CA ALA A 124 -0.36 9.05 14.57
C ALA A 124 -1.29 7.92 14.06
N LEU A 125 -1.48 6.84 14.83
CA LEU A 125 -2.24 5.65 14.40
C LEU A 125 -3.64 6.00 13.88
N GLY A 126 -4.39 6.83 14.61
CA GLY A 126 -5.74 7.21 14.21
C GLY A 126 -5.78 7.96 12.87
N PHE A 127 -4.80 8.84 12.63
CA PHE A 127 -4.68 9.55 11.36
C PHE A 127 -4.37 8.59 10.22
N PHE A 128 -3.35 7.74 10.38
CA PHE A 128 -2.94 6.82 9.33
C PHE A 128 -3.99 5.76 9.04
N LEU A 129 -4.73 5.30 10.05
CA LEU A 129 -5.86 4.41 9.86
C LEU A 129 -6.95 5.05 9.00
N LEU A 130 -7.37 6.27 9.35
CA LEU A 130 -8.42 6.97 8.63
C LEU A 130 -7.98 7.33 7.20
N ALA A 131 -6.79 7.92 7.05
CA ALA A 131 -6.26 8.32 5.75
C ALA A 131 -6.07 7.10 4.83
N SER A 132 -5.50 6.01 5.36
CA SER A 132 -5.29 4.79 4.56
C SER A 132 -6.61 4.15 4.18
N PHE A 133 -7.58 4.08 5.10
CA PHE A 133 -8.90 3.51 4.84
C PHE A 133 -9.68 4.29 3.76
N VAL A 134 -9.75 5.61 3.89
CA VAL A 134 -10.45 6.45 2.89
C VAL A 134 -9.80 6.31 1.52
N THR A 135 -8.47 6.34 1.47
CA THR A 135 -7.73 6.20 0.20
C THR A 135 -7.93 4.81 -0.40
N ALA A 136 -7.90 3.76 0.43
CA ALA A 136 -8.15 2.39 0.03
C ALA A 136 -9.55 2.22 -0.56
N LEU A 137 -10.58 2.82 0.06
CA LEU A 137 -11.94 2.81 -0.47
C LEU A 137 -12.02 3.48 -1.84
N VAL A 138 -11.48 4.70 -1.96
CA VAL A 138 -11.53 5.45 -3.23
C VAL A 138 -10.82 4.70 -4.35
N LEU A 139 -9.61 4.19 -4.09
CA LEU A 139 -8.86 3.44 -5.10
C LEU A 139 -9.56 2.13 -5.46
N THR A 140 -10.10 1.40 -4.49
CA THR A 140 -10.82 0.15 -4.76
C THR A 140 -12.07 0.40 -5.61
N VAL A 141 -12.83 1.47 -5.35
CA VAL A 141 -13.97 1.86 -6.19
C VAL A 141 -13.53 2.19 -7.62
N LEU A 142 -12.43 2.94 -7.79
CA LEU A 142 -11.91 3.25 -9.12
C LEU A 142 -11.50 1.99 -9.89
N ILE A 143 -10.91 1.02 -9.19
CA ILE A 143 -10.50 -0.27 -9.76
C ILE A 143 -11.73 -1.11 -10.18
N GLU A 144 -12.78 -1.13 -9.36
CA GLU A 144 -14.03 -1.83 -9.70
C GLU A 144 -14.70 -1.20 -10.92
N VAL A 145 -14.83 0.12 -10.95
CA VAL A 145 -15.48 0.86 -12.06
C VAL A 145 -14.73 0.69 -13.38
N THR A 146 -13.41 0.55 -13.32
CA THR A 146 -12.57 0.32 -14.51
C THR A 146 -12.55 -1.14 -14.98
N ASN A 147 -13.27 -2.04 -14.29
CA ASN A 147 -13.27 -3.49 -14.56
C ASN A 147 -11.86 -4.11 -14.61
N VAL A 148 -10.91 -3.53 -13.88
CA VAL A 148 -9.52 -4.02 -13.88
C VAL A 148 -9.40 -5.29 -13.03
N MET A 149 -10.36 -5.56 -12.13
CA MET A 149 -10.45 -6.79 -11.33
C MET A 149 -11.25 -7.93 -12.01
N GLN A 150 -11.07 -8.17 -13.31
CA GLN A 150 -11.66 -9.36 -13.95
C GLN A 150 -10.81 -10.61 -13.66
N GLY A 151 -11.10 -11.27 -12.54
CA GLY A 151 -10.49 -12.55 -12.16
C GLY A 151 -10.45 -12.77 -10.64
N GLN A 152 -10.52 -14.02 -10.20
CA GLN A 152 -10.25 -14.38 -8.81
C GLN A 152 -8.76 -14.18 -8.52
N PHE A 153 -8.42 -13.43 -7.47
CA PHE A 153 -7.01 -13.16 -7.07
C PHE A 153 -6.19 -14.43 -6.79
N TRP A 154 -6.87 -15.57 -6.66
CA TRP A 154 -6.36 -16.87 -6.23
C TRP A 154 -5.82 -17.75 -7.36
N GLN A 155 -6.10 -17.45 -8.64
CA GLN A 155 -5.88 -18.39 -9.76
C GLN A 155 -4.79 -18.00 -10.77
N GLY A 156 -4.03 -16.92 -10.57
CA GLY A 156 -2.96 -16.62 -11.53
C GLY A 156 -2.33 -15.24 -11.38
N VAL A 157 -1.10 -15.18 -11.87
CA VAL A 157 -0.07 -14.15 -11.69
C VAL A 157 -0.32 -12.85 -12.48
N ASP A 158 -1.34 -12.77 -13.32
CA ASP A 158 -1.44 -11.71 -14.33
C ASP A 158 -2.23 -10.48 -13.85
N LEU A 159 -1.63 -9.29 -13.98
CA LEU A 159 -2.19 -7.93 -13.74
C LEU A 159 -2.64 -7.58 -12.31
N ASN A 160 -3.29 -8.52 -11.62
CA ASN A 160 -3.85 -8.37 -10.29
C ASN A 160 -2.79 -8.13 -9.20
N TYR A 161 -1.63 -8.78 -9.33
CA TYR A 161 -0.51 -8.58 -8.40
C TYR A 161 0.03 -7.14 -8.49
N VAL A 162 0.28 -6.66 -9.71
CA VAL A 162 0.75 -5.29 -9.94
C VAL A 162 -0.28 -4.31 -9.40
N LEU A 163 -1.57 -4.53 -9.64
CA LEU A 163 -2.65 -3.73 -9.11
C LEU A 163 -2.63 -3.65 -7.59
N ILE A 164 -2.57 -4.80 -6.89
CA ILE A 164 -2.53 -4.87 -5.43
C ILE A 164 -1.35 -4.05 -4.91
N VAL A 165 -0.16 -4.31 -5.43
CA VAL A 165 1.06 -3.70 -4.91
C VAL A 165 1.15 -2.21 -5.24
N THR A 166 0.65 -1.79 -6.41
CA THR A 166 0.54 -0.36 -6.77
C THR A 166 -0.44 0.37 -5.86
N THR A 167 -1.57 -0.28 -5.53
CA THR A 167 -2.58 0.28 -4.62
C THR A 167 -2.01 0.43 -3.21
N ILE A 168 -1.26 -0.56 -2.73
CA ILE A 168 -0.54 -0.51 -1.45
C ILE A 168 0.43 0.68 -1.42
N GLY A 169 1.23 0.85 -2.47
CA GLY A 169 2.17 1.95 -2.59
C GLY A 169 1.50 3.33 -2.65
N ALA A 170 0.40 3.45 -3.40
CA ALA A 170 -0.37 4.68 -3.51
C ALA A 170 -0.99 5.09 -2.17
N VAL A 171 -1.60 4.15 -1.45
CA VAL A 171 -2.19 4.39 -0.12
C VAL A 171 -1.11 4.82 0.88
N ALA A 172 0.01 4.09 0.95
CA ALA A 172 1.11 4.42 1.86
C ALA A 172 1.73 5.79 1.53
N GLY A 173 2.04 6.06 0.26
CA GLY A 173 2.62 7.32 -0.18
C GLY A 173 1.70 8.53 0.08
N PHE A 174 0.40 8.38 -0.20
CA PHE A 174 -0.59 9.42 0.06
C PHE A 174 -0.76 9.70 1.55
N ALA A 175 -0.90 8.65 2.38
CA ALA A 175 -1.07 8.82 3.82
C ALA A 175 0.16 9.48 4.47
N LEU A 176 1.37 9.07 4.08
CA LEU A 176 2.61 9.70 4.55
C LEU A 176 2.72 11.17 4.12
N GLY A 177 2.41 11.46 2.85
CA GLY A 177 2.47 12.80 2.30
C GLY A 177 1.45 13.75 2.95
N LEU A 178 0.22 13.28 3.15
CA LEU A 178 -0.80 14.04 3.88
C LEU A 178 -0.39 14.33 5.33
N PHE A 179 0.24 13.36 6.01
CA PHE A 179 0.67 13.55 7.39
C PHE A 179 1.76 14.62 7.51
N GLU A 180 2.72 14.65 6.58
CA GLU A 180 3.74 15.71 6.55
C GLU A 180 3.09 17.09 6.38
N ASP A 181 2.09 17.23 5.50
CA ASP A 181 1.39 18.50 5.33
C ASP A 181 0.65 18.95 6.61
N VAL A 182 -0.05 18.02 7.29
CA VAL A 182 -0.73 18.31 8.56
C VAL A 182 0.26 18.70 9.67
N LYS A 183 1.39 18.00 9.73
CA LYS A 183 2.44 18.26 10.73
C LYS A 183 3.10 19.63 10.55
N HIS A 184 3.23 20.12 9.32
CA HIS A 184 3.85 21.42 9.02
C HIS A 184 2.84 22.59 9.03
N ALA A 185 1.54 22.31 9.12
CA ALA A 185 0.48 23.33 9.23
C ALA A 185 0.17 23.75 10.68
N HIS A 186 0.72 23.03 11.66
CA HIS A 186 0.57 23.26 13.10
C HIS A 186 1.94 23.42 13.78
#